data_AF-A0AAW2NYP7-F1
#
_entry.id   AF-A0AAW2NYP7-F1
#
_cell.length_a   1.000
_cell.length_b   1.000
_cell.length_c   1.000
_cell.angle_alpha   90.00
_cell.angle_beta   90.00
_cell.angle_gamma   90.00
#
_symmetry.space_group_name_H-M   'P 1'
#
loop_
_entity.id
_entity.type
_entity.pdbx_description
1 polymer ?
#
loop_
_entity_poly.entity_id
_entity_poly.type
_entity_poly.pdbx_seq_one_letter_code
_entity_poly.pdbx_strand_id
1 'polypeptide(L)'
;MGITYMHTLEPLPDSYCWSVLSQLAFQGRGETDREMLKETGLEIAKKCKGLPLAAKTIGGLLRFKTSLQEWQEILDSKMWELEKVRKDLFPLLTLSYNELSCHEALLLLLRHLSKG
;
A
#
# COMPACT_ATOMS: atom_id res chain seq x y z
N MET A 1 24.38 -19.35 -15.47
CA MET A 1 23.48 -18.35 -16.08
C MET A 1 22.08 -18.58 -15.53
N GLY A 2 21.66 -17.78 -14.55
CA GLY A 2 20.33 -17.89 -13.95
C GLY A 2 19.37 -16.97 -14.68
N ILE A 3 18.34 -17.54 -15.30
CA ILE A 3 17.23 -16.79 -15.89
C ILE A 3 16.27 -16.40 -14.78
N THR A 4 16.37 -15.17 -14.29
CA THR A 4 15.39 -14.61 -13.35
C THR A 4 14.11 -14.32 -14.13
N TYR A 5 13.15 -15.24 -14.08
CA TYR A 5 11.81 -15.02 -14.65
C TYR A 5 11.10 -13.95 -13.82
N MET A 6 11.15 -12.71 -14.29
CA MET A 6 10.33 -11.63 -13.75
C MET A 6 8.89 -11.84 -14.22
N HIS A 7 8.11 -12.56 -13.40
CA HIS A 7 6.67 -12.56 -13.57
C HIS A 7 6.14 -11.18 -13.22
N THR A 8 5.82 -10.38 -14.23
CA THR A 8 5.07 -9.14 -14.06
C THR A 8 3.67 -9.52 -13.60
N LEU A 9 3.44 -9.46 -12.29
CA LEU A 9 2.10 -9.65 -11.72
C LEU A 9 1.20 -8.53 -12.27
N GLU A 10 0.12 -8.92 -12.94
CA GLU A 10 -0.86 -7.95 -13.41
C GLU A 10 -1.46 -7.20 -12.22
N PRO A 11 -1.68 -5.87 -12.34
CA PRO A 11 -2.35 -5.10 -11.31
C PRO A 11 -3.73 -5.71 -11.01
N LEU A 12 -4.01 -5.96 -9.72
CA LEU A 12 -5.32 -6.46 -9.32
C LEU A 12 -6.39 -5.40 -9.59
N PRO A 13 -7.64 -5.81 -9.84
CA PRO A 13 -8.73 -4.87 -10.03
C PRO A 13 -8.93 -4.00 -8.79
N ASP A 14 -9.30 -2.74 -8.99
CA ASP A 14 -9.53 -1.78 -7.89
C ASP A 14 -10.59 -2.27 -6.89
N SER A 15 -11.54 -3.09 -7.35
CA SER A 15 -12.53 -3.76 -6.50
C SER A 15 -11.88 -4.66 -5.46
N TYR A 16 -10.80 -5.36 -5.80
CA TYR A 16 -10.04 -6.17 -4.86
C TYR A 16 -9.30 -5.29 -3.84
N CYS A 17 -8.67 -4.21 -4.30
CA CYS A 17 -8.04 -3.23 -3.41
C CYS A 17 -9.06 -2.64 -2.43
N TRP A 18 -10.27 -2.32 -2.90
CA TRP A 18 -11.37 -1.86 -2.04
C TRP A 18 -11.80 -2.91 -1.02
N SER A 19 -11.95 -4.18 -1.41
CA SER A 19 -12.28 -5.26 -0.47
C SER A 19 -11.26 -5.36 0.66
N VAL A 20 -9.97 -5.36 0.34
CA VAL A 20 -8.89 -5.44 1.34
C VAL A 20 -8.85 -4.20 2.22
N LEU A 21 -8.93 -3.01 1.62
CA LEU A 21 -8.90 -1.74 2.34
C LEU A 21 -10.08 -1.61 3.29
N SER A 22 -11.30 -1.86 2.80
CA SER A 22 -12.54 -1.72 3.58
C SER A 22 -12.61 -2.72 4.73
N GLN A 23 -12.15 -3.96 4.54
CA GLN A 23 -12.09 -4.94 5.61
C GLN A 23 -11.24 -4.45 6.80
N LEU A 24 -10.13 -3.76 6.53
CA LEU A 24 -9.25 -3.23 7.57
C LEU A 24 -9.76 -1.91 8.15
N ALA A 25 -10.22 -0.99 7.30
CA ALA A 25 -10.63 0.34 7.70
C ALA A 25 -11.89 0.32 8.59
N PHE A 26 -12.83 -0.58 8.31
CA PHE A 26 -14.10 -0.69 9.04
C PHE A 26 -14.12 -1.82 10.08
N GLN A 27 -12.96 -2.40 10.42
CA GLN A 27 -12.91 -3.46 11.42
C GLN A 27 -13.44 -2.96 12.77
N GLY A 28 -14.58 -3.49 13.21
CA GLY A 28 -15.25 -3.10 14.45
C GLY A 28 -16.12 -1.83 14.35
N ARG A 29 -16.44 -1.38 13.13
CA ARG A 29 -17.34 -0.24 12.87
C ARG A 29 -18.70 -0.69 12.34
N GLY A 30 -19.69 0.20 12.43
CA GLY A 30 -21.04 -0.05 11.92
C GLY A 30 -21.16 0.13 10.40
N GLU A 31 -22.24 -0.39 9.81
CA GLU A 31 -22.48 -0.29 8.36
C GLU A 31 -22.70 1.18 7.91
N THR A 32 -23.28 2.02 8.78
CA THR A 32 -23.48 3.46 8.49
C THR A 32 -22.18 4.20 8.19
N ASP A 33 -21.10 3.91 8.94
CA ASP A 33 -19.78 4.49 8.69
C ASP A 33 -19.24 4.04 7.33
N ARG A 34 -19.50 2.78 6.99
CA ARG A 34 -19.07 2.19 5.71
C ARG A 34 -19.78 2.83 4.53
N GLU A 35 -21.09 3.07 4.63
CA GLU A 35 -21.86 3.74 3.59
C GLU A 35 -21.41 5.18 3.38
N MET A 36 -21.22 5.95 4.47
CA MET A 36 -20.78 7.35 4.41
C MET A 36 -19.39 7.50 3.76
N LEU A 37 -18.48 6.57 3.99
CA LEU A 37 -17.08 6.66 3.56
C LEU A 37 -16.80 5.82 2.29
N LYS A 38 -17.81 5.16 1.73
CA LYS A 38 -17.67 4.23 0.60
C LYS A 38 -17.10 4.90 -0.64
N GLU A 39 -17.64 6.05 -1.02
CA GLU A 39 -17.27 6.75 -2.25
C GLU A 39 -15.80 7.21 -2.20
N THR A 40 -15.41 7.93 -1.15
CA THR A 40 -14.02 8.33 -0.93
C THR A 40 -13.09 7.12 -0.82
N GLY A 41 -13.55 6.06 -0.16
CA GLY A 41 -12.82 4.81 -0.04
C GLY A 41 -12.52 4.10 -1.36
N LEU A 42 -13.46 4.14 -2.31
CA LEU A 42 -13.26 3.61 -3.66
C LEU A 42 -12.23 4.44 -4.43
N GLU A 43 -12.24 5.76 -4.31
CA GLU A 43 -11.22 6.61 -4.92
C GLU A 43 -9.81 6.36 -4.34
N ILE A 44 -9.72 6.15 -3.03
CA ILE A 44 -8.47 5.74 -2.38
C ILE A 44 -8.01 4.37 -2.89
N ALA A 45 -8.94 3.42 -3.08
CA ALA A 45 -8.61 2.10 -3.61
C ALA A 45 -8.04 2.19 -5.04
N LYS A 46 -8.57 3.07 -5.90
CA LYS A 46 -8.00 3.34 -7.24
C LYS A 46 -6.57 3.88 -7.15
N LYS A 47 -6.27 4.74 -6.16
CA LYS A 47 -4.89 5.22 -5.94
C LYS A 47 -3.91 4.12 -5.50
N CYS A 48 -4.40 2.95 -5.07
CA CYS A 48 -3.57 1.80 -4.77
C CYS A 48 -3.10 1.04 -6.02
N LYS A 49 -3.68 1.30 -7.20
CA LYS A 49 -3.26 0.78 -8.52
C LYS A 49 -3.05 -0.73 -8.55
N GLY A 50 -3.97 -1.47 -7.95
CA GLY A 50 -3.92 -2.93 -7.93
C GLY A 50 -2.83 -3.54 -7.05
N LEU A 51 -2.15 -2.77 -6.20
CA LEU A 51 -1.14 -3.27 -5.27
C LEU A 51 -1.78 -3.70 -3.94
N PRO A 52 -1.82 -5.00 -3.60
CA PRO A 52 -2.38 -5.47 -2.33
C PRO A 52 -1.71 -4.86 -1.10
N LEU A 53 -0.40 -4.67 -1.17
CA LEU A 53 0.39 -4.13 -0.06
C LEU A 53 0.00 -2.67 0.21
N ALA A 54 -0.22 -1.87 -0.84
CA ALA A 54 -0.70 -0.49 -0.68
C ALA A 54 -2.10 -0.48 -0.04
N ALA A 55 -3.03 -1.30 -0.54
CA ALA A 55 -4.37 -1.39 0.02
C ALA A 55 -4.38 -1.82 1.50
N LYS A 56 -3.52 -2.77 1.90
CA LYS A 56 -3.38 -3.18 3.31
C LYS A 56 -2.87 -2.05 4.19
N THR A 57 -1.79 -1.38 3.78
CA THR A 57 -1.19 -0.27 4.53
C THR A 57 -2.18 0.86 4.73
N ILE A 58 -2.87 1.27 3.65
CA ILE A 58 -3.84 2.36 3.70
C ILE A 58 -5.10 1.96 4.49
N GLY A 59 -5.60 0.74 4.34
CA GLY A 59 -6.72 0.24 5.14
C GLY A 59 -6.41 0.25 6.65
N GLY A 60 -5.19 -0.12 7.03
CA GLY A 60 -4.72 -0.02 8.41
C GLY A 60 -4.64 1.42 8.93
N LEU A 61 -4.21 2.36 8.08
CA LEU A 61 -4.19 3.79 8.41
C LEU A 61 -5.61 4.36 8.61
N LEU A 62 -6.52 4.06 7.69
CA LEU A 62 -7.91 4.54 7.70
C LEU A 62 -8.72 3.98 8.88
N ARG A 63 -8.28 2.87 9.48
CA ARG A 63 -8.89 2.34 10.71
C ARG A 63 -8.93 3.35 11.86
N PHE A 64 -8.05 4.34 11.86
CA PHE A 64 -8.01 5.40 12.88
C PHE A 64 -8.68 6.70 12.43
N LYS A 65 -9.29 6.73 11.24
CA LYS A 65 -9.94 7.90 10.63
C LYS A 65 -11.45 7.71 10.57
N THR A 66 -12.23 8.58 11.20
CA THR A 66 -13.68 8.36 11.40
C THR A 66 -14.55 9.30 10.57
N SER A 67 -14.02 10.45 10.19
CA SER A 67 -14.77 11.46 9.43
C SER A 67 -14.45 11.42 7.93
N LEU A 68 -15.40 11.90 7.12
CA LEU A 68 -15.21 12.09 5.69
C LEU A 68 -14.02 13.02 5.39
N GLN A 69 -13.86 14.08 6.18
CA GLN A 69 -12.76 15.03 6.04
C GLN A 69 -11.39 14.35 6.20
N GLU A 70 -11.21 13.52 7.22
CA GLU A 70 -9.95 12.80 7.42
C GLU A 70 -9.64 11.82 6.28
N TRP A 71 -10.66 11.20 5.68
CA TRP A 71 -10.48 10.35 4.51
C TRP A 71 -10.11 11.16 3.27
N GLN A 72 -10.71 12.34 3.12
CA GLN A 72 -10.40 13.28 2.05
C GLN A 72 -8.95 13.79 2.15
N GLU A 73 -8.48 14.10 3.36
CA GLU A 73 -7.06 14.46 3.60
C GLU A 73 -6.10 13.35 3.16
N ILE A 74 -6.45 12.08 3.40
CA ILE A 74 -5.67 10.94 2.91
C ILE A 74 -5.75 10.86 1.38
N LEU A 75 -6.92 11.04 0.77
CA LEU A 75 -7.09 11.00 -0.67
C LEU A 75 -6.28 12.11 -1.39
N ASP A 76 -6.21 13.30 -0.81
CA ASP A 76 -5.53 14.47 -1.35
C ASP A 76 -4.06 14.59 -0.88
N SER A 77 -3.60 13.65 -0.06
CA SER A 77 -2.24 13.67 0.50
C SER A 77 -1.16 13.59 -0.58
N LYS A 78 -0.08 14.35 -0.37
CA LYS A 78 1.14 14.29 -1.20
C LYS A 78 1.84 12.93 -1.16
N MET A 79 1.45 12.02 -0.28
CA MET A 79 2.00 10.66 -0.25
C MET A 79 1.78 9.91 -1.58
N TRP A 80 0.75 10.28 -2.35
CA TRP A 80 0.51 9.72 -3.68
C TRP A 80 1.49 10.27 -4.74
N GLU A 81 2.09 11.43 -4.51
CA GLU A 81 3.08 12.06 -5.39
C GLU A 81 4.47 11.40 -5.27
N LEU A 82 4.73 10.71 -4.15
CA LEU A 82 5.94 9.90 -3.94
C LEU A 82 6.06 8.76 -4.97
N GLU A 83 5.03 8.50 -5.74
CA GLU A 83 5.09 7.51 -6.82
C GLU A 83 6.03 7.89 -7.96
N LYS A 84 6.31 9.20 -8.18
CA LYS A 84 7.37 9.63 -9.10
C LYS A 84 8.74 9.19 -8.58
N VAL A 85 9.02 9.53 -7.31
CA VAL A 85 10.27 9.15 -6.62
C VAL A 85 10.42 7.63 -6.57
N ARG A 86 9.32 6.91 -6.34
CA ARG A 86 9.28 5.46 -6.32
C ARG A 86 9.55 4.84 -7.70
N LYS A 87 9.08 5.43 -8.81
CA LYS A 87 9.41 4.94 -10.16
C LYS A 87 10.88 5.15 -10.52
N ASP A 88 11.52 6.19 -9.98
CA ASP A 88 12.94 6.44 -10.15
C ASP A 88 13.80 5.56 -9.22
N LEU A 89 13.30 5.28 -8.00
CA LEU A 89 13.98 4.45 -7.01
C LEU A 89 13.73 2.94 -7.19
N PHE A 90 12.57 2.50 -7.67
CA PHE A 90 12.26 1.07 -7.79
C PHE A 90 13.21 0.33 -8.73
N PRO A 91 13.65 0.86 -9.88
CA PRO A 91 14.68 0.21 -10.69
C PRO A 91 15.98 0.02 -9.91
N LEU A 92 16.41 1.02 -9.12
CA LEU A 92 17.60 0.96 -8.27
C LEU A 92 17.44 -0.03 -7.11
N LEU A 93 16.28 -0.02 -6.45
CA LEU A 93 15.93 -0.92 -5.36
C LEU A 93 15.72 -2.35 -5.87
N THR A 94 15.19 -2.55 -7.08
CA THR A 94 14.98 -3.86 -7.71
C THR A 94 16.30 -4.44 -8.18
N LEU A 95 17.23 -3.63 -8.69
CA LEU A 95 18.61 -4.06 -8.97
C LEU A 95 19.29 -4.50 -7.66
N SER A 96 19.22 -3.69 -6.61
CA SER A 96 19.80 -4.04 -5.31
C SER A 96 19.12 -5.26 -4.65
N TYR A 97 17.81 -5.44 -4.84
CA TYR A 97 17.04 -6.57 -4.29
C TYR A 97 17.22 -7.87 -5.09
N ASN A 98 17.52 -7.80 -6.39
CA ASN A 98 17.89 -8.98 -7.18
C ASN A 98 19.33 -9.43 -6.90
N GLU A 99 20.20 -8.51 -6.45
CA GLU A 99 21.55 -8.86 -5.99
C GLU A 99 21.61 -9.26 -4.50
N LEU A 100 20.67 -8.77 -3.67
CA LEU A 100 20.51 -9.23 -2.29
C LEU A 100 19.40 -10.26 -2.19
N SER A 101 19.81 -11.53 -2.10
CA SER A 101 18.98 -12.63 -1.61
C SER A 101 18.10 -12.14 -0.45
N CYS A 102 16.78 -12.38 -0.50
CA CYS A 102 15.76 -11.89 0.46
C CYS A 102 16.11 -12.05 1.96
N HIS A 103 17.10 -12.89 2.29
CA HIS A 103 17.69 -13.04 3.61
C HIS A 103 18.55 -11.83 4.07
N GLU A 104 19.32 -11.21 3.18
CA GLU A 104 20.26 -10.14 3.53
C GLU A 104 19.56 -8.79 3.78
N ALA A 105 18.53 -8.48 3.00
CA ALA A 105 17.71 -7.28 3.23
C ALA A 105 16.96 -7.33 4.57
N LEU A 106 16.50 -8.52 4.97
CA LEU A 106 15.82 -8.74 6.25
C LEU A 106 16.80 -8.64 7.43
N LEU A 107 18.05 -9.12 7.26
CA LEU A 107 19.13 -8.92 8.22
C LEU A 107 19.57 -7.46 8.35
N LEU A 108 19.59 -6.69 7.27
CA LEU A 108 19.93 -5.25 7.31
C LEU A 108 18.85 -4.43 8.04
N LEU A 109 17.56 -4.74 7.82
CA LEU A 109 16.46 -4.10 8.54
C LEU A 109 16.46 -4.44 10.03
N LEU A 110 16.73 -5.70 10.39
CA LEU A 110 16.86 -6.11 11.80
C LEU A 110 18.09 -5.49 12.48
N ARG A 111 19.21 -5.35 11.75
CA ARG A 111 20.45 -4.76 12.26
C ARG A 111 20.33 -3.24 12.46
N HIS A 112 19.45 -2.56 11.73
CA HIS A 112 19.11 -1.16 11.99
C HIS A 112 18.16 -0.98 13.19
N LEU A 113 17.25 -1.94 13.44
CA LEU A 113 16.36 -1.91 14.61
C LEU A 113 17.05 -2.35 15.91
N SER A 114 18.16 -3.08 15.83
CA SER A 114 18.93 -3.53 16.99
C SER A 114 20.04 -2.55 17.43
N LYS A 115 20.18 -1.39 16.78
CA LYS A 115 21.12 -0.32 17.17
C LYS A 115 20.42 0.99 17.56
N GLY A 116 19.15 0.93 17.95
CA GLY A 116 18.47 1.97 18.72
C GLY A 116 18.47 1.58 20.19
#